data_AF-A0A6J2I6I7-F1
#
_entry.id   AF-A0A6J2I6I7-F1
#
_cell.length_a   1.000
_cell.length_b   1.000
_cell.length_c   1.000
_cell.angle_alpha   90.00
_cell.angle_beta   90.00
_cell.angle_gamma   90.00
#
_symmetry.space_group_name_H-M   'P 1'
#
loop_
_entity.id
_entity.type
_entity.pdbx_description
1 polymer ?
#
loop_
_entity_poly.entity_id
_entity_poly.type
_entity_poly.pdbx_seq_one_letter_code
_entity_poly.pdbx_strand_id
1 'polypeptide(L)'
;MCDMGGLDNLIANTAYLQARKSGEADTKEMQKRRKSLSLPKLDQCKEQRESIVADYESICEQQPIGKKFFRDFLETVPEYLVARDFLDEVSNWELAEDSIKNSTMENMVTNFLKEGSKNYLSFMSSDLVSKCQAATAKDYENVMQLAKEETKVFLKDKPFQDFQTSPFYDKFIQWKVFEKQPVTDKYFYEFRVLGKGGFGEVCAIQVKNTGKMYACKKLDKKRLKKKSGEKMALLEKEILEKVNSPFIVTLAYAYESKTHLCLVMSLMNGGDLKYHIYNVGERGLEMKRIIYYSAQITCGILHLHSINIVYRDMKPENVLLDDNGNCRLSDLGLAVQVKEGKPITQRAGTNGYMAPEILKEEDYSYPVDWFAMGCSIYEMVAGRTPFKDFKEKVNKDEVRRRTLEDEVKFEHASFTEEAKDICRLFLAKKKEDRLGSRNADDDPRKHNFFKTINFHRLEANLIDPPFVPDPSVVYAKDIGDIADFSEVRGIEFDDKDKKFFKRFATGAVPIPWQEEIIETGLFDELNDPNRVESGGYANGGEAKSGVCLLL
;
A
#
# COMPACT_ATOMS: atom_id res chain seq x y z
N MET A 1 32.67 -8.40 -31.65
CA MET A 1 32.34 -8.57 -30.22
C MET A 1 30.85 -8.40 -30.10
N CYS A 2 30.10 -9.44 -29.73
CA CYS A 2 28.68 -9.28 -29.39
C CYS A 2 28.61 -8.38 -28.15
N ASP A 3 27.74 -7.38 -28.20
CA ASP A 3 27.42 -6.54 -27.04
C ASP A 3 26.70 -7.41 -26.00
N MET A 4 27.49 -8.02 -25.10
CA MET A 4 27.00 -8.92 -24.06
C MET A 4 25.99 -8.21 -23.14
N GLY A 5 26.15 -6.90 -22.91
CA GLY A 5 25.23 -6.12 -22.07
C GLY A 5 23.84 -5.97 -22.70
N GLY A 6 23.78 -5.76 -24.02
CA GLY A 6 22.52 -5.73 -24.76
C GLY A 6 21.78 -7.08 -24.76
N LEU A 7 22.52 -8.19 -24.84
CA LEU A 7 21.94 -9.54 -24.81
C LEU A 7 21.39 -9.88 -23.41
N ASP A 8 22.12 -9.58 -22.35
CA ASP A 8 21.69 -9.83 -20.96
C ASP A 8 20.42 -9.04 -20.62
N ASN A 9 20.35 -7.77 -21.06
CA ASN A 9 19.16 -6.93 -20.88
C ASN A 9 17.94 -7.49 -21.64
N LEU A 10 18.13 -7.95 -22.89
CA LEU A 10 17.06 -8.55 -23.69
C LEU A 10 16.53 -9.84 -23.05
N ILE A 11 17.42 -10.72 -22.58
CA ILE A 11 17.05 -11.98 -21.91
C ILE A 11 16.25 -11.68 -20.63
N ALA A 12 16.75 -10.78 -19.79
CA ALA A 12 16.10 -10.41 -18.54
C ALA A 12 14.73 -9.74 -18.78
N ASN A 13 14.62 -8.84 -19.76
CA ASN A 13 13.36 -8.21 -20.15
C ASN A 13 12.35 -9.24 -20.66
N THR A 14 12.80 -10.16 -21.52
CA THR A 14 11.93 -11.18 -22.10
C THR A 14 11.38 -12.12 -21.02
N ALA A 15 12.24 -12.61 -20.13
CA ALA A 15 11.82 -13.47 -19.02
C ALA A 15 10.84 -12.76 -18.08
N TYR A 16 11.12 -11.49 -17.75
CA TYR A 16 10.26 -10.67 -16.89
C TYR A 16 8.89 -10.38 -17.53
N LEU A 17 8.85 -10.02 -18.82
CA LEU A 17 7.60 -9.81 -19.54
C LEU A 17 6.79 -11.10 -19.71
N GLN A 18 7.45 -12.25 -19.85
CA GLN A 18 6.77 -13.55 -19.88
C GLN A 18 6.16 -13.89 -18.52
N ALA A 19 6.87 -13.65 -17.42
CA ALA A 19 6.36 -13.87 -16.06
C ALA A 19 5.13 -12.99 -15.76
N ARG A 20 5.12 -11.74 -16.24
CA ARG A 20 3.95 -10.84 -16.12
C ARG A 20 2.70 -11.38 -16.81
N LYS A 21 2.85 -12.18 -17.87
CA LYS A 21 1.72 -12.67 -18.69
C LYS A 21 1.11 -13.98 -18.19
N SER A 22 1.62 -14.58 -17.09
CA SER A 22 1.15 -15.86 -16.51
C SER A 22 0.86 -16.94 -17.59
N GLY A 23 1.90 -17.60 -18.10
CA GLY A 23 1.77 -18.61 -19.16
C GLY A 23 1.27 -19.99 -18.68
N GLU A 24 0.67 -20.79 -19.57
CA GLU A 24 0.11 -22.13 -19.26
C GLU A 24 1.08 -23.10 -18.57
N ALA A 25 2.39 -23.02 -18.88
CA ALA A 25 3.41 -23.88 -18.28
C ALA A 25 3.67 -23.54 -16.81
N ASP A 26 3.67 -22.24 -16.46
CA ASP A 26 3.84 -21.73 -15.10
C ASP A 26 2.67 -22.19 -14.22
N THR A 27 1.46 -22.16 -14.78
CA THR A 27 0.23 -22.64 -14.14
C THR A 27 0.30 -24.14 -13.78
N LYS A 28 0.86 -25.00 -14.63
CA LYS A 28 0.97 -26.45 -14.36
C LYS A 28 1.96 -26.78 -13.24
N GLU A 29 3.11 -26.12 -13.21
CA GLU A 29 4.11 -26.32 -12.16
C GLU A 29 3.59 -25.82 -10.81
N MET A 30 2.97 -24.63 -10.80
CA MET A 30 2.28 -24.10 -9.63
C MET A 30 1.19 -25.05 -9.12
N GLN A 31 0.30 -25.55 -10.00
CA GLN A 31 -0.73 -26.52 -9.63
C GLN A 31 -0.14 -27.78 -9.00
N LYS A 32 1.00 -28.27 -9.52
CA LYS A 32 1.69 -29.44 -8.94
C LYS A 32 2.19 -29.15 -7.52
N ARG A 33 2.71 -27.95 -7.24
CA ARG A 33 3.10 -27.54 -5.88
C ARG A 33 1.89 -27.39 -4.97
N ARG A 34 0.81 -26.77 -5.48
CA ARG A 34 -0.42 -26.58 -4.70
C ARG A 34 -1.00 -27.90 -4.23
N LYS A 35 -0.87 -29.01 -4.98
CA LYS A 35 -1.36 -30.35 -4.56
C LYS A 35 -0.83 -30.86 -3.23
N SER A 36 0.41 -30.52 -2.85
CA SER A 36 0.97 -30.93 -1.56
C SER A 36 0.57 -30.01 -0.41
N LEU A 37 0.01 -28.83 -0.67
CA LEU A 37 -0.42 -27.91 0.38
C LEU A 37 -1.70 -28.43 1.05
N SER A 38 -1.76 -28.29 2.37
CA SER A 38 -2.97 -28.55 3.16
C SER A 38 -3.02 -27.59 4.33
N LEU A 39 -4.24 -27.23 4.73
CA LEU A 39 -4.45 -26.44 5.93
C LEU A 39 -4.11 -27.29 7.18
N PRO A 40 -3.54 -26.69 8.23
CA PRO A 40 -3.22 -27.40 9.47
C PRO A 40 -4.49 -27.95 10.12
N LYS A 41 -4.39 -29.11 10.78
CA LYS A 41 -5.52 -29.70 11.51
C LYS A 41 -5.92 -28.84 12.70
N LEU A 42 -7.18 -28.92 13.15
CA LEU A 42 -7.68 -28.13 14.27
C LEU A 42 -6.87 -28.33 15.57
N ASP A 43 -6.36 -29.54 15.83
CA ASP A 43 -5.49 -29.80 16.98
C ASP A 43 -4.16 -29.02 16.94
N GLN A 44 -3.67 -28.71 15.74
CA GLN A 44 -2.45 -27.91 15.53
C GLN A 44 -2.72 -26.40 15.67
N CYS A 45 -3.98 -26.00 15.82
CA CYS A 45 -4.41 -24.60 15.85
C CYS A 45 -4.70 -24.08 17.26
N LYS A 46 -4.61 -24.93 18.30
CA LYS A 46 -5.00 -24.59 19.69
C LYS A 46 -4.25 -23.37 20.24
N GLU A 47 -2.92 -23.37 20.13
CA GLU A 47 -2.08 -22.25 20.58
C GLU A 47 -2.42 -20.96 19.82
N GLN A 48 -2.67 -21.07 18.51
CA GLN A 48 -3.04 -19.90 17.70
C GLN A 48 -4.40 -19.34 18.08
N ARG A 49 -5.36 -20.20 18.42
CA ARG A 49 -6.70 -19.80 18.89
C ARG A 49 -6.63 -19.06 20.22
N GLU A 50 -5.74 -19.46 21.13
CA GLU A 50 -5.59 -18.82 22.44
C GLU A 50 -4.80 -17.50 22.37
N SER A 51 -3.86 -17.38 21.43
CA SER A 51 -2.99 -16.20 21.32
C SER A 51 -3.57 -15.04 20.50
N ILE A 52 -4.58 -15.28 19.67
CA ILE A 52 -5.15 -14.25 18.81
C ILE A 52 -6.01 -13.28 19.64
N VAL A 53 -5.78 -11.98 19.47
CA VAL A 53 -6.60 -10.96 20.11
C VAL A 53 -7.95 -10.90 19.40
N ALA A 54 -9.02 -11.06 20.18
CA ALA A 54 -10.41 -10.98 19.72
C ALA A 54 -10.84 -9.53 19.44
N ASP A 55 -10.33 -8.96 18.36
CA ASP A 55 -10.66 -7.61 17.91
C ASP A 55 -11.47 -7.66 16.61
N TYR A 56 -12.72 -7.15 16.65
CA TYR A 56 -13.63 -7.16 15.50
C TYR A 56 -13.04 -6.41 14.31
N GLU A 57 -12.49 -5.23 14.53
CA GLU A 57 -12.01 -4.35 13.45
C GLU A 57 -10.84 -5.03 12.71
N SER A 58 -9.90 -5.61 13.46
CA SER A 58 -8.77 -6.34 12.93
C SER A 58 -9.17 -7.61 12.19
N ILE A 59 -10.10 -8.41 12.74
CA ILE A 59 -10.43 -9.73 12.19
C ILE A 59 -11.47 -9.62 11.06
N CYS A 60 -12.56 -8.90 11.29
CA CYS A 60 -13.74 -8.92 10.43
C CYS A 60 -13.78 -7.78 9.41
N GLU A 61 -13.01 -6.69 9.60
CA GLU A 61 -12.98 -5.57 8.65
C GLU A 61 -11.67 -5.43 7.90
N GLN A 62 -10.54 -5.54 8.60
CA GLN A 62 -9.22 -5.28 8.02
C GLN A 62 -8.57 -6.50 7.36
N GLN A 63 -8.73 -7.70 7.96
CA GLN A 63 -8.13 -8.93 7.45
C GLN A 63 -9.03 -9.56 6.36
N PRO A 64 -8.60 -9.63 5.09
CA PRO A 64 -9.44 -10.09 3.98
C PRO A 64 -10.06 -11.49 4.18
N ILE A 65 -9.28 -12.46 4.67
CA ILE A 65 -9.79 -13.82 4.91
C ILE A 65 -10.77 -13.82 6.10
N GLY A 66 -10.47 -13.09 7.17
CA GLY A 66 -11.35 -12.98 8.32
C GLY A 66 -12.68 -12.30 7.96
N LYS A 67 -12.63 -11.21 7.20
CA LYS A 67 -13.79 -10.53 6.61
C LYS A 67 -14.62 -11.45 5.75
N LYS A 68 -13.99 -12.24 4.87
CA LYS A 68 -14.68 -13.22 4.02
C LYS A 68 -15.44 -14.24 4.85
N PHE A 69 -14.78 -14.91 5.80
CA PHE A 69 -15.43 -15.89 6.67
C PHE A 69 -16.52 -15.28 7.57
N PHE A 70 -16.32 -14.06 8.05
CA PHE A 70 -17.35 -13.38 8.83
C PHE A 70 -18.58 -13.11 7.96
N ARG A 71 -18.39 -12.60 6.73
CA ARG A 71 -19.50 -12.38 5.80
C ARG A 71 -20.23 -13.67 5.43
N ASP A 72 -19.49 -14.75 5.16
CA ASP A 72 -20.07 -16.07 4.89
C ASP A 72 -20.87 -16.58 6.11
N PHE A 73 -20.40 -16.31 7.34
CA PHE A 73 -21.12 -16.61 8.57
C PHE A 73 -22.41 -15.78 8.70
N LEU A 74 -22.38 -14.47 8.42
CA LEU A 74 -23.56 -13.61 8.52
C LEU A 74 -24.70 -14.08 7.58
N GLU A 75 -24.38 -14.70 6.44
CA GLU A 75 -25.38 -15.27 5.52
C GLU A 75 -26.20 -16.41 6.15
N THR A 76 -25.65 -17.08 7.16
CA THR A 76 -26.30 -18.24 7.79
C THR A 76 -27.43 -17.85 8.76
N VAL A 77 -27.50 -16.58 9.15
CA VAL A 77 -28.48 -16.06 10.11
C VAL A 77 -29.24 -14.89 9.46
N PRO A 78 -30.58 -15.00 9.25
CA PRO A 78 -31.34 -13.98 8.52
C PRO A 78 -31.20 -12.54 9.06
N GLU A 79 -31.17 -12.36 10.37
CA GLU A 79 -30.99 -11.04 10.99
C GLU A 79 -29.61 -10.43 10.69
N TYR A 80 -28.57 -11.27 10.65
CA TYR A 80 -27.19 -10.85 10.39
C TYR A 80 -26.97 -10.53 8.90
N LEU A 81 -27.62 -11.30 8.03
CA LEU A 81 -27.66 -11.05 6.59
C LEU A 81 -28.23 -9.66 6.28
N VAL A 82 -29.35 -9.29 6.91
CA VAL A 82 -29.98 -7.97 6.72
C VAL A 82 -29.05 -6.83 7.18
N ALA A 83 -28.38 -6.99 8.32
CA ALA A 83 -27.39 -6.03 8.82
C ALA A 83 -26.22 -5.82 7.84
N ARG A 84 -25.71 -6.92 7.28
CA ARG A 84 -24.64 -6.90 6.27
C ARG A 84 -25.10 -6.20 4.99
N ASP A 85 -26.24 -6.60 4.45
CA ASP A 85 -26.77 -6.07 3.19
C ASP A 85 -27.04 -4.56 3.31
N PHE A 86 -27.51 -4.10 4.47
CA PHE A 86 -27.65 -2.67 4.75
C PHE A 86 -26.31 -1.92 4.66
N LEU A 87 -25.24 -2.43 5.28
CA LEU A 87 -23.92 -1.78 5.22
C LEU A 87 -23.33 -1.78 3.80
N ASP A 88 -23.56 -2.84 3.02
CA ASP A 88 -23.13 -2.91 1.63
C ASP A 88 -23.84 -1.84 0.77
N GLU A 89 -25.16 -1.69 0.93
CA GLU A 89 -25.94 -0.66 0.24
C GLU A 89 -25.52 0.76 0.66
N VAL A 90 -25.24 0.99 1.95
CA VAL A 90 -24.67 2.26 2.44
C VAL A 90 -23.33 2.55 1.77
N SER A 91 -22.44 1.56 1.69
CA SER A 91 -21.13 1.73 1.04
C SER A 91 -21.28 2.04 -0.45
N ASN A 92 -22.21 1.37 -1.14
CA ASN A 92 -22.50 1.62 -2.55
C ASN A 92 -23.05 3.04 -2.76
N TRP A 93 -23.94 3.48 -1.89
CA TRP A 93 -24.51 4.84 -1.91
C TRP A 93 -23.44 5.92 -1.68
N GLU A 94 -22.52 5.74 -0.75
CA GLU A 94 -21.43 6.69 -0.49
C GLU A 94 -20.51 6.88 -1.71
N LEU A 95 -20.31 5.81 -2.49
CA LEU A 95 -19.49 5.77 -3.71
C LEU A 95 -20.26 6.10 -5.00
N ALA A 96 -21.59 6.20 -4.93
CA ALA A 96 -22.45 6.46 -6.08
C ALA A 96 -22.18 7.85 -6.69
N GLU A 97 -22.58 8.02 -7.95
CA GLU A 97 -22.57 9.34 -8.58
C GLU A 97 -23.67 10.24 -8.00
N ASP A 98 -23.41 11.55 -7.92
CA ASP A 98 -24.33 12.51 -7.31
C ASP A 98 -25.72 12.52 -7.97
N SER A 99 -25.80 12.11 -9.24
CA SER A 99 -27.04 12.01 -10.02
C SER A 99 -28.04 10.98 -9.46
N ILE A 100 -27.56 9.94 -8.78
CA ILE A 100 -28.40 8.82 -8.28
C ILE A 100 -28.43 8.72 -6.75
N LYS A 101 -27.61 9.49 -6.02
CA LYS A 101 -27.50 9.40 -4.56
C LYS A 101 -28.84 9.58 -3.84
N ASN A 102 -29.67 10.53 -4.27
CA ASN A 102 -30.94 10.83 -3.61
C ASN A 102 -31.94 9.68 -3.72
N SER A 103 -32.14 9.13 -4.93
CA SER A 103 -33.09 8.02 -5.14
C SER A 103 -32.63 6.74 -4.43
N THR A 104 -31.33 6.44 -4.44
CA THR A 104 -30.77 5.29 -3.71
C THR A 104 -31.01 5.41 -2.20
N MET A 105 -30.79 6.60 -1.63
CA MET A 105 -31.04 6.85 -0.20
C MET A 105 -32.50 6.65 0.19
N GLU A 106 -33.45 7.18 -0.59
CA GLU A 106 -34.89 7.03 -0.32
C GLU A 106 -35.34 5.55 -0.35
N ASN A 107 -34.79 4.79 -1.30
CA ASN A 107 -35.02 3.35 -1.41
C ASN A 107 -34.47 2.59 -0.20
N MET A 108 -33.26 2.93 0.25
CA MET A 108 -32.63 2.32 1.43
C MET A 108 -33.44 2.59 2.71
N VAL A 109 -33.86 3.83 2.94
CA VAL A 109 -34.70 4.17 4.11
C VAL A 109 -36.00 3.34 4.09
N THR A 110 -36.63 3.21 2.93
CA THR A 110 -37.87 2.43 2.80
C THR A 110 -37.64 0.93 2.97
N ASN A 111 -36.52 0.41 2.49
CA ASN A 111 -36.20 -1.03 2.53
C ASN A 111 -35.71 -1.49 3.91
N PHE A 112 -34.91 -0.69 4.61
CA PHE A 112 -34.22 -1.12 5.84
C PHE A 112 -34.76 -0.46 7.12
N LEU A 113 -35.23 0.80 7.05
CA LEU A 113 -35.56 1.57 8.26
C LEU A 113 -37.06 1.65 8.55
N LYS A 114 -37.93 1.30 7.59
CA LYS A 114 -39.39 1.28 7.80
C LYS A 114 -39.87 -0.04 8.38
N GLU A 115 -40.60 0.06 9.47
CA GLU A 115 -41.24 -1.08 10.13
C GLU A 115 -42.20 -1.80 9.18
N GLY A 116 -42.15 -3.14 9.16
CA GLY A 116 -42.91 -3.97 8.23
C GLY A 116 -42.25 -4.21 6.86
N SER A 117 -41.10 -3.59 6.59
CA SER A 117 -40.28 -3.97 5.44
C SER A 117 -39.69 -5.37 5.60
N LYS A 118 -39.46 -6.07 4.48
CA LYS A 118 -38.83 -7.39 4.44
C LYS A 118 -37.42 -7.38 5.05
N ASN A 119 -36.67 -6.31 4.83
CA ASN A 119 -35.29 -6.16 5.27
C ASN A 119 -35.18 -5.18 6.46
N TYR A 120 -36.22 -5.09 7.29
CA TYR A 120 -36.24 -4.19 8.43
C TYR A 120 -35.14 -4.53 9.45
N LEU A 121 -34.38 -3.53 9.90
CA LEU A 121 -33.35 -3.70 10.93
C LEU A 121 -33.99 -3.83 12.32
N SER A 122 -34.28 -5.06 12.74
CA SER A 122 -34.97 -5.39 14.01
C SER A 122 -34.20 -5.02 15.27
N PHE A 123 -32.89 -4.85 15.17
CA PHE A 123 -32.00 -4.57 16.31
C PHE A 123 -31.84 -3.07 16.62
N MET A 124 -32.47 -2.17 15.84
CA MET A 124 -32.36 -0.73 16.06
C MET A 124 -32.91 -0.30 17.42
N SER A 125 -32.29 0.73 18.00
CA SER A 125 -32.74 1.30 19.27
C SER A 125 -34.12 1.96 19.13
N SER A 126 -34.89 1.96 20.22
CA SER A 126 -36.21 2.64 20.24
C SER A 126 -36.15 4.13 19.91
N ASP A 127 -35.03 4.79 20.20
CA ASP A 127 -34.77 6.19 19.84
C ASP A 127 -34.60 6.36 18.32
N LEU A 128 -33.77 5.52 17.69
CA LEU A 128 -33.59 5.55 16.24
C LEU A 128 -34.87 5.19 15.50
N VAL A 129 -35.63 4.20 15.97
CA VAL A 129 -36.94 3.85 15.40
C VAL A 129 -37.88 5.06 15.43
N SER A 130 -37.95 5.78 16.55
CA SER A 130 -38.76 6.99 16.68
C SER A 130 -38.32 8.10 15.72
N LYS A 131 -37.00 8.29 15.55
CA LYS A 131 -36.43 9.24 14.58
C LYS A 131 -36.76 8.86 13.14
N CYS A 132 -36.64 7.58 12.77
CA CYS A 132 -36.97 7.08 11.44
C CYS A 132 -38.46 7.26 11.11
N GLN A 133 -39.36 7.08 12.08
CA GLN A 133 -40.80 7.31 11.91
C GLN A 133 -41.14 8.79 11.66
N ALA A 134 -40.41 9.71 12.29
CA ALA A 134 -40.60 11.15 12.14
C ALA A 134 -39.81 11.76 10.97
N ALA A 135 -38.87 11.03 10.38
CA ALA A 135 -37.93 11.54 9.38
C ALA A 135 -38.63 11.93 8.07
N THR A 136 -38.22 13.09 7.55
CA THR A 136 -38.55 13.53 6.19
C THR A 136 -37.34 13.35 5.26
N ALA A 137 -37.50 13.61 3.96
CA ALA A 137 -36.39 13.49 3.00
C ALA A 137 -35.14 14.30 3.37
N LYS A 138 -35.29 15.39 4.15
CA LYS A 138 -34.16 16.21 4.64
C LYS A 138 -33.38 15.55 5.77
N ASP A 139 -33.99 14.60 6.47
CA ASP A 139 -33.43 13.92 7.64
C ASP A 139 -32.81 12.57 7.28
N TYR A 140 -33.07 12.07 6.05
CA TYR A 140 -32.68 10.74 5.58
C TYR A 140 -31.17 10.48 5.68
N GLU A 141 -30.33 11.43 5.31
CA GLU A 141 -28.87 11.28 5.42
C GLU A 141 -28.43 11.08 6.88
N ASN A 142 -29.01 11.85 7.80
CA ASN A 142 -28.68 11.76 9.22
C ASN A 142 -29.15 10.42 9.83
N VAL A 143 -30.39 10.00 9.57
CA VAL A 143 -30.89 8.71 10.08
C VAL A 143 -30.14 7.53 9.47
N MET A 144 -29.70 7.63 8.21
CA MET A 144 -28.85 6.64 7.56
C MET A 144 -27.48 6.51 8.24
N GLN A 145 -26.85 7.62 8.61
CA GLN A 145 -25.57 7.58 9.35
C GLN A 145 -25.74 7.00 10.75
N LEU A 146 -26.81 7.37 11.48
CA LEU A 146 -27.11 6.77 12.78
C LEU A 146 -27.37 5.27 12.68
N ALA A 147 -28.15 4.83 11.68
CA ALA A 147 -28.39 3.41 11.43
C ALA A 147 -27.11 2.65 11.06
N LYS A 148 -26.20 3.28 10.29
CA LYS A 148 -24.86 2.73 9.98
C LYS A 148 -24.04 2.52 11.25
N GLU A 149 -24.04 3.49 12.16
CA GLU A 149 -23.33 3.39 13.43
C GLU A 149 -23.91 2.30 14.34
N GLU A 150 -25.23 2.27 14.55
CA GLU A 150 -25.89 1.24 15.35
C GLU A 150 -25.69 -0.16 14.74
N THR A 151 -25.73 -0.30 13.42
CA THR A 151 -25.48 -1.59 12.75
C THR A 151 -24.03 -2.06 12.97
N LYS A 152 -23.05 -1.16 12.92
CA LYS A 152 -21.66 -1.51 13.25
C LYS A 152 -21.50 -1.93 14.70
N VAL A 153 -22.19 -1.27 15.63
CA VAL A 153 -22.18 -1.66 17.06
C VAL A 153 -22.82 -3.03 17.24
N PHE A 154 -23.95 -3.29 16.58
CA PHE A 154 -24.61 -4.58 16.59
C PHE A 154 -23.68 -5.69 16.11
N LEU A 155 -23.06 -5.56 14.92
CA LEU A 155 -22.13 -6.56 14.37
C LEU A 155 -20.91 -6.81 15.25
N LYS A 156 -20.43 -5.79 15.98
CA LYS A 156 -19.30 -5.88 16.91
C LYS A 156 -19.60 -6.67 18.19
N ASP A 157 -20.88 -6.83 18.53
CA ASP A 157 -21.30 -7.50 19.76
C ASP A 157 -21.74 -8.96 19.47
N LYS A 158 -23.06 -9.21 19.47
CA LYS A 158 -23.61 -10.57 19.41
C LYS A 158 -23.18 -11.37 18.17
N PRO A 159 -23.23 -10.83 16.92
CA PRO A 159 -22.80 -11.56 15.73
C PRO A 159 -21.30 -11.90 15.76
N PHE A 160 -20.45 -11.02 16.29
CA PHE A 160 -19.03 -11.32 16.44
C PHE A 160 -18.77 -12.43 17.47
N GLN A 161 -19.45 -12.41 18.62
CA GLN A 161 -19.36 -13.48 19.62
C GLN A 161 -19.80 -14.82 19.04
N ASP A 162 -20.90 -14.84 18.30
CA ASP A 162 -21.40 -16.06 17.66
C ASP A 162 -20.41 -16.56 16.60
N PHE A 163 -19.84 -15.66 15.79
CA PHE A 163 -18.80 -15.99 14.83
C PHE A 163 -17.61 -16.68 15.50
N GLN A 164 -17.11 -16.17 16.62
CA GLN A 164 -15.97 -16.74 17.35
C GLN A 164 -16.18 -18.19 17.84
N THR A 165 -17.44 -18.58 18.03
CA THR A 165 -17.83 -19.96 18.41
C THR A 165 -18.18 -20.85 17.22
N SER A 166 -18.21 -20.28 16.01
CA SER A 166 -18.63 -20.98 14.79
C SER A 166 -17.48 -21.74 14.11
N PRO A 167 -17.78 -22.75 13.27
CA PRO A 167 -16.78 -23.41 12.41
C PRO A 167 -16.07 -22.47 11.43
N PHE A 168 -16.66 -21.32 11.08
CA PHE A 168 -16.02 -20.32 10.21
C PHE A 168 -14.81 -19.68 10.90
N TYR A 169 -14.90 -19.44 12.21
CA TYR A 169 -13.75 -18.93 12.98
C TYR A 169 -12.66 -19.99 13.10
N ASP A 170 -13.03 -21.27 13.26
CA ASP A 170 -12.05 -22.37 13.24
C ASP A 170 -11.25 -22.38 11.94
N LYS A 171 -11.93 -22.20 10.80
CA LYS A 171 -11.31 -22.06 9.48
C LYS A 171 -10.38 -20.85 9.40
N PHE A 172 -10.83 -19.69 9.90
CA PHE A 172 -9.97 -18.51 9.99
C PHE A 172 -8.69 -18.78 10.78
N ILE A 173 -8.77 -19.48 11.93
CA ILE A 173 -7.58 -19.85 12.72
C ILE A 173 -6.65 -20.79 11.93
N GLN A 174 -7.16 -21.77 11.18
CA GLN A 174 -6.33 -22.61 10.32
C GLN A 174 -5.51 -21.76 9.32
N TRP A 175 -6.14 -20.75 8.72
CA TRP A 175 -5.48 -19.80 7.83
C TRP A 175 -4.45 -18.93 8.55
N LYS A 176 -4.70 -18.52 9.80
CA LYS A 176 -3.71 -17.79 10.61
C LYS A 176 -2.46 -18.64 10.92
N VAL A 177 -2.62 -19.94 11.13
CA VAL A 177 -1.46 -20.85 11.30
C VAL A 177 -0.73 -21.07 9.96
N PHE A 178 -1.46 -21.13 8.85
CA PHE A 178 -0.87 -21.23 7.51
C PHE A 178 -0.10 -19.95 7.10
N GLU A 179 -0.58 -18.77 7.48
CA GLU A 179 0.10 -17.48 7.28
C GLU A 179 1.45 -17.40 8.03
N LYS A 180 1.55 -18.03 9.20
CA LYS A 180 2.74 -17.99 10.07
C LYS A 180 3.88 -18.94 9.66
N GLN A 181 3.76 -19.63 8.53
CA GLN A 181 4.83 -20.54 8.09
C GLN A 181 6.12 -19.77 7.75
N PRO A 182 7.32 -20.35 8.00
CA PRO A 182 8.57 -19.63 7.83
C PRO A 182 8.88 -19.27 6.37
N VAL A 183 9.06 -17.98 6.07
CA VAL A 183 9.37 -17.48 4.72
C VAL A 183 10.88 -17.44 4.50
N THR A 184 11.34 -17.97 3.36
CA THR A 184 12.76 -17.98 2.95
C THR A 184 12.90 -17.62 1.48
N ASP A 185 14.13 -17.44 1.00
CA ASP A 185 14.44 -17.21 -0.42
C ASP A 185 13.90 -18.33 -1.34
N LYS A 186 13.70 -19.54 -0.82
CA LYS A 186 13.10 -20.66 -1.57
C LYS A 186 11.65 -20.44 -1.99
N TYR A 187 10.92 -19.51 -1.36
CA TYR A 187 9.53 -19.20 -1.69
C TYR A 187 9.37 -18.49 -3.03
N PHE A 188 10.46 -17.90 -3.55
CA PHE A 188 10.39 -16.95 -4.64
C PHE A 188 11.22 -17.42 -5.84
N TYR A 189 10.75 -17.10 -7.04
CA TYR A 189 11.60 -16.98 -8.22
C TYR A 189 12.08 -15.54 -8.35
N GLU A 190 13.35 -15.35 -8.70
CA GLU A 190 13.93 -14.04 -8.96
C GLU A 190 14.09 -13.83 -10.46
N PHE A 191 13.74 -12.63 -10.93
CA PHE A 191 13.79 -12.24 -12.33
C PHE A 191 14.75 -11.06 -12.52
N ARG A 192 14.22 -9.90 -12.89
CA ARG A 192 14.98 -8.74 -13.36
C ARG A 192 15.27 -7.75 -12.23
N VAL A 193 16.47 -7.19 -12.18
CA VAL A 193 16.79 -6.02 -11.35
C VAL A 193 16.04 -4.79 -11.89
N LEU A 194 15.25 -4.15 -11.03
CA LEU A 194 14.44 -2.97 -11.35
C LEU A 194 15.19 -1.67 -10.99
N GLY A 195 16.04 -1.71 -9.97
CA GLY A 195 16.82 -0.56 -9.55
C GLY A 195 17.85 -0.88 -8.47
N LYS A 196 18.73 0.07 -8.16
CA LYS A 196 19.73 -0.01 -7.08
C LYS A 196 19.61 1.17 -6.14
N GLY A 197 19.68 0.90 -4.84
CA GLY A 197 19.60 1.88 -3.75
C GLY A 197 20.86 1.94 -2.89
N GLY A 198 20.83 2.69 -1.79
CA GLY A 198 22.02 2.93 -0.95
C GLY A 198 22.61 1.67 -0.28
N PHE A 199 21.78 0.65 -0.06
CA PHE A 199 22.12 -0.56 0.71
C PHE A 199 22.01 -1.87 -0.09
N GLY A 200 21.60 -1.80 -1.36
CA GLY A 200 21.44 -2.98 -2.20
C GLY A 200 20.56 -2.69 -3.41
N GLU A 201 19.78 -3.68 -3.85
CA GLU A 201 19.04 -3.65 -5.10
C GLU A 201 17.57 -3.99 -4.92
N VAL A 202 16.76 -3.67 -5.92
CA VAL A 202 15.36 -4.07 -6.02
C VAL A 202 15.22 -4.95 -7.25
N CYS A 203 14.67 -6.15 -7.10
CA CYS A 203 14.40 -7.07 -8.22
C CYS A 203 12.93 -7.49 -8.27
N ALA A 204 12.45 -7.83 -9.46
CA ALA A 204 11.15 -8.47 -9.62
C ALA A 204 11.25 -9.94 -9.17
N ILE A 205 10.28 -10.38 -8.38
CA ILE A 205 10.16 -11.74 -7.89
C ILE A 205 8.74 -12.27 -8.09
N GLN A 206 8.59 -13.59 -8.07
CA GLN A 206 7.29 -14.26 -8.11
C GLN A 206 7.18 -15.27 -6.97
N VAL A 207 6.05 -15.30 -6.28
CA VAL A 207 5.77 -16.33 -5.27
C VAL A 207 5.46 -17.65 -5.96
N LYS A 208 6.22 -18.70 -5.67
CA LYS A 208 6.16 -19.98 -6.40
C LYS A 208 4.82 -20.70 -6.32
N ASN A 209 4.09 -20.51 -5.22
CA ASN A 209 2.86 -21.23 -4.94
C ASN A 209 1.61 -20.46 -5.38
N THR A 210 1.71 -19.14 -5.53
CA THR A 210 0.56 -18.29 -5.88
C THR A 210 0.68 -17.67 -7.27
N GLY A 211 1.91 -17.61 -7.82
CA GLY A 211 2.20 -16.94 -9.09
C GLY A 211 2.22 -15.42 -8.98
N LYS A 212 1.96 -14.85 -7.79
CA LYS A 212 1.90 -13.41 -7.58
C LYS A 212 3.27 -12.76 -7.75
N MET A 213 3.32 -11.70 -8.54
CA MET A 213 4.52 -10.90 -8.79
C MET A 213 4.67 -9.80 -7.73
N TYR A 214 5.90 -9.60 -7.25
CA TYR A 214 6.28 -8.56 -6.30
C TYR A 214 7.63 -7.92 -6.68
N ALA A 215 7.95 -6.79 -6.02
CA ALA A 215 9.30 -6.25 -5.98
C ALA A 215 9.97 -6.69 -4.66
N CYS A 216 11.24 -7.07 -4.71
CA CYS A 216 12.05 -7.46 -3.55
C CYS A 216 13.20 -6.46 -3.37
N LYS A 217 13.11 -5.60 -2.34
CA LYS A 217 14.22 -4.74 -1.91
C LYS A 217 15.18 -5.58 -1.06
N LYS A 218 16.32 -5.93 -1.64
CA LYS A 218 17.39 -6.74 -1.03
C LYS A 218 18.45 -5.81 -0.44
N LEU A 219 18.59 -5.82 0.88
CA LEU A 219 19.56 -5.02 1.62
C LEU A 219 20.75 -5.90 2.02
N ASP A 220 21.96 -5.59 1.53
CA ASP A 220 23.15 -6.37 1.84
C ASP A 220 23.54 -6.18 3.32
N LYS A 221 23.62 -7.28 4.07
CA LYS A 221 23.86 -7.26 5.52
C LYS A 221 25.20 -6.63 5.90
N LYS A 222 26.26 -6.86 5.11
CA LYS A 222 27.60 -6.30 5.38
C LYS A 222 27.63 -4.80 5.13
N ARG A 223 26.94 -4.34 4.08
CA ARG A 223 26.82 -2.94 3.70
C ARG A 223 25.96 -2.17 4.71
N LEU A 224 24.87 -2.77 5.18
CA LEU A 224 24.07 -2.22 6.28
C LEU A 224 24.94 -1.98 7.52
N LYS A 225 25.68 -3.01 7.98
CA LYS A 225 26.56 -2.89 9.14
C LYS A 225 27.67 -1.85 8.95
N LYS A 226 28.33 -1.86 7.79
CA LYS A 226 29.40 -0.89 7.46
C LYS A 226 28.91 0.57 7.49
N LYS A 227 27.64 0.82 7.16
CA LYS A 227 27.04 2.16 7.09
C LYS A 227 26.17 2.51 8.31
N SER A 228 26.10 1.63 9.32
CA SER A 228 25.21 1.79 10.47
C SER A 228 23.74 2.01 10.09
N GLY A 229 23.28 1.29 9.06
CA GLY A 229 21.94 1.43 8.46
C GLY A 229 20.84 0.60 9.12
N GLU A 230 21.13 -0.15 10.18
CA GLU A 230 20.23 -1.13 10.79
C GLU A 230 18.95 -0.48 11.33
N LYS A 231 19.09 0.67 12.01
CA LYS A 231 17.94 1.42 12.55
C LYS A 231 17.03 1.95 11.44
N MET A 232 17.63 2.40 10.34
CA MET A 232 16.89 2.93 9.18
C MET A 232 16.10 1.80 8.50
N ALA A 233 16.75 0.67 8.23
CA ALA A 233 16.11 -0.50 7.61
C ALA A 233 14.96 -1.05 8.48
N LEU A 234 15.16 -1.11 9.79
CA LEU A 234 14.12 -1.57 10.71
C LEU A 234 12.93 -0.60 10.76
N LEU A 235 13.20 0.71 10.79
CA LEU A 235 12.15 1.72 10.80
C LEU A 235 11.34 1.69 9.50
N GLU A 236 12.00 1.59 8.35
CA GLU A 236 11.32 1.44 7.05
C GLU A 236 10.36 0.24 7.07
N LYS A 237 10.85 -0.92 7.53
CA LYS A 237 10.05 -2.14 7.66
C LYS A 237 8.87 -1.95 8.62
N GLU A 238 9.09 -1.41 9.81
CA GLU A 238 8.05 -1.20 10.83
C GLU A 238 6.97 -0.19 10.39
N ILE A 239 7.34 0.79 9.56
CA ILE A 239 6.39 1.72 8.95
C ILE A 239 5.57 1.00 7.89
N LEU A 240 6.23 0.28 6.97
CA LEU A 240 5.55 -0.45 5.90
C LEU A 240 4.58 -1.52 6.41
N GLU A 241 4.85 -2.14 7.57
CA GLU A 241 3.91 -3.07 8.21
C GLU A 241 2.64 -2.41 8.78
N LYS A 242 2.70 -1.11 9.09
CA LYS A 242 1.57 -0.36 9.67
C LYS A 242 0.74 0.36 8.61
N VAL A 243 1.33 0.64 7.45
CA VAL A 243 0.66 1.35 6.38
C VAL A 243 -0.27 0.40 5.64
N ASN A 244 -1.56 0.74 5.64
CA ASN A 244 -2.56 0.13 4.79
C ASN A 244 -3.24 1.24 3.96
N SER A 245 -2.73 1.49 2.75
CA SER A 245 -3.23 2.54 1.86
C SER A 245 -3.06 2.13 0.40
N PRO A 246 -4.05 2.38 -0.48
CA PRO A 246 -3.90 2.13 -1.91
C PRO A 246 -2.86 3.05 -2.58
N PHE A 247 -2.44 4.13 -1.91
CA PHE A 247 -1.51 5.14 -2.45
C PHE A 247 -0.08 5.01 -1.93
N ILE A 248 0.23 3.92 -1.21
CA ILE A 248 1.57 3.62 -0.71
C ILE A 248 1.88 2.15 -1.05
N VAL A 249 3.13 1.85 -1.38
CA VAL A 249 3.55 0.47 -1.61
C VAL A 249 3.32 -0.36 -0.34
N THR A 250 2.69 -1.53 -0.48
CA THR A 250 2.40 -2.43 0.63
C THR A 250 3.52 -3.46 0.77
N LEU A 251 3.87 -3.80 2.01
CA LEU A 251 4.82 -4.88 2.32
C LEU A 251 4.05 -6.17 2.51
N ALA A 252 4.36 -7.19 1.71
CA ALA A 252 3.75 -8.52 1.81
C ALA A 252 4.62 -9.49 2.62
N TYR A 253 5.94 -9.38 2.55
CA TYR A 253 6.85 -10.25 3.30
C TYR A 253 8.11 -9.53 3.76
N ALA A 254 8.61 -9.87 4.95
CA ALA A 254 9.94 -9.49 5.42
C ALA A 254 10.71 -10.74 5.87
N TYR A 255 11.84 -11.04 5.23
CA TYR A 255 12.63 -12.23 5.54
C TYR A 255 14.14 -11.95 5.46
N GLU A 256 14.94 -12.90 5.93
CA GLU A 256 16.39 -12.88 5.77
C GLU A 256 16.89 -14.06 4.93
N SER A 257 17.94 -13.81 4.15
CA SER A 257 18.76 -14.85 3.52
C SER A 257 20.14 -14.89 4.18
N LYS A 258 21.05 -15.72 3.65
CA LYS A 258 22.44 -15.78 4.14
C LYS A 258 23.13 -14.41 4.06
N THR A 259 22.83 -13.60 3.05
CA THR A 259 23.56 -12.36 2.73
C THR A 259 22.71 -11.10 2.78
N HIS A 260 21.37 -11.22 2.70
CA HIS A 260 20.47 -10.07 2.59
C HIS A 260 19.36 -10.07 3.64
N LEU A 261 18.86 -8.88 3.94
CA LEU A 261 17.52 -8.67 4.48
C LEU A 261 16.61 -8.26 3.32
N CYS A 262 15.41 -8.82 3.25
CA CYS A 262 14.53 -8.68 2.09
C CYS A 262 13.17 -8.11 2.50
N LEU A 263 12.74 -7.06 1.81
CA LEU A 263 11.37 -6.52 1.87
C LEU A 263 10.67 -6.82 0.55
N VAL A 264 9.64 -7.66 0.59
CA VAL A 264 8.81 -8.01 -0.57
C VAL A 264 7.59 -7.11 -0.57
N MET A 265 7.48 -6.25 -1.57
CA MET A 265 6.50 -5.17 -1.64
C MET A 265 5.79 -5.13 -2.99
N SER A 266 4.69 -4.38 -3.08
CA SER A 266 3.92 -4.20 -4.33
C SER A 266 4.84 -3.94 -5.52
N LEU A 267 4.64 -4.68 -6.61
CA LEU A 267 5.35 -4.45 -7.85
C LEU A 267 4.69 -3.32 -8.64
N MET A 268 5.46 -2.29 -8.95
CA MET A 268 4.99 -1.10 -9.66
C MET A 268 5.63 -1.06 -11.06
N ASN A 269 4.97 -1.71 -12.02
CA ASN A 269 5.51 -1.99 -13.36
C ASN A 269 5.58 -0.77 -14.30
N GLY A 270 4.83 0.28 -13.99
CA GLY A 270 4.75 1.51 -14.79
C GLY A 270 5.95 2.44 -14.62
N GLY A 271 6.94 2.10 -13.79
CA GLY A 271 8.12 2.92 -13.54
C GLY A 271 7.86 4.11 -12.62
N ASP A 272 8.88 4.93 -12.41
CA ASP A 272 8.79 6.13 -11.56
C ASP A 272 8.35 7.38 -12.33
N LEU A 273 7.72 8.34 -11.64
CA LEU A 273 7.24 9.58 -12.28
C LEU A 273 8.37 10.41 -12.89
N LYS A 274 9.60 10.34 -12.37
CA LYS A 274 10.72 11.02 -13.00
C LYS A 274 10.96 10.49 -14.42
N TYR A 275 10.94 9.18 -14.62
CA TYR A 275 11.04 8.59 -15.96
C TYR A 275 9.93 9.15 -16.86
N HIS A 276 8.70 9.24 -16.38
CA HIS A 276 7.59 9.83 -17.15
C HIS A 276 7.81 11.30 -17.49
N ILE A 277 8.31 12.12 -16.56
CA ILE A 277 8.53 13.56 -16.78
C ILE A 277 9.64 13.82 -17.81
N TYR A 278 10.69 13.00 -17.84
CA TYR A 278 11.91 13.30 -18.59
C TYR A 278 12.15 12.42 -19.82
N ASN A 279 11.54 11.24 -19.88
CA ASN A 279 11.82 10.23 -20.90
C ASN A 279 10.59 9.81 -21.72
N VAL A 280 9.38 10.21 -21.33
CA VAL A 280 8.15 9.87 -22.04
C VAL A 280 7.58 11.12 -22.71
N GLY A 281 7.72 11.23 -24.03
CA GLY A 281 7.18 12.34 -24.82
C GLY A 281 7.95 13.65 -24.63
N GLU A 282 7.23 14.78 -24.69
CA GLU A 282 7.79 16.09 -24.36
C GLU A 282 8.03 16.22 -22.86
N ARG A 283 9.05 16.99 -22.47
CA ARG A 283 9.43 17.13 -21.06
C ARG A 283 8.32 17.79 -20.24
N GLY A 284 7.93 17.17 -19.13
CA GLY A 284 6.76 17.54 -18.33
C GLY A 284 5.60 16.57 -18.56
N LEU A 285 4.46 16.83 -17.92
CA LEU A 285 3.25 16.01 -18.04
C LEU A 285 2.04 16.86 -18.41
N GLU A 286 1.03 16.24 -19.02
CA GLU A 286 -0.25 16.89 -19.26
C GLU A 286 -0.98 17.20 -17.95
N MET A 287 -1.62 18.38 -17.85
CA MET A 287 -2.24 18.85 -16.60
C MET A 287 -3.25 17.87 -15.99
N LYS A 288 -4.00 17.11 -16.82
CA LYS A 288 -4.90 16.06 -16.33
C LYS A 288 -4.16 14.95 -15.58
N ARG A 289 -3.01 14.49 -16.10
CA ARG A 289 -2.13 13.52 -15.40
C ARG A 289 -1.59 14.11 -14.11
N ILE A 290 -1.17 15.38 -14.14
CA ILE A 290 -0.64 16.08 -12.96
C ILE A 290 -1.67 16.14 -11.85
N ILE A 291 -2.90 16.60 -12.13
CA ILE A 291 -3.98 16.68 -11.14
C ILE A 291 -4.29 15.29 -10.56
N TYR A 292 -4.38 14.27 -11.42
CA TYR A 292 -4.68 12.90 -11.01
C TYR A 292 -3.61 12.32 -10.08
N TYR A 293 -2.34 12.33 -10.48
CA TYR A 293 -1.25 11.83 -9.63
C TYR A 293 -1.10 12.67 -8.37
N SER A 294 -1.28 13.99 -8.46
CA SER A 294 -1.21 14.86 -7.29
C SER A 294 -2.29 14.54 -6.27
N ALA A 295 -3.49 14.16 -6.71
CA ALA A 295 -4.57 13.76 -5.82
C ALA A 295 -4.22 12.44 -5.08
N GLN A 296 -3.69 11.45 -5.81
CA GLN A 296 -3.25 10.17 -5.23
C GLN A 296 -2.09 10.35 -4.23
N ILE A 297 -1.08 11.15 -4.60
CA ILE A 297 0.04 11.51 -3.72
C ILE A 297 -0.47 12.23 -2.45
N THR A 298 -1.43 13.15 -2.61
CA THR A 298 -2.04 13.86 -1.48
C THR A 298 -2.72 12.89 -0.51
N CYS A 299 -3.50 11.92 -1.01
CA CYS A 299 -4.09 10.88 -0.17
C CYS A 299 -3.03 10.02 0.53
N GLY A 300 -1.94 9.66 -0.15
CA GLY A 300 -0.81 8.93 0.45
C GLY A 300 -0.13 9.71 1.58
N ILE A 301 0.13 11.01 1.39
CA ILE A 301 0.72 11.89 2.42
C ILE A 301 -0.23 12.01 3.61
N LEU A 302 -1.53 12.27 3.37
CA LEU A 302 -2.54 12.37 4.43
C LEU A 302 -2.65 11.07 5.23
N HIS A 303 -2.55 9.91 4.58
CA HIS A 303 -2.54 8.62 5.27
C HIS A 303 -1.32 8.47 6.19
N LEU A 304 -0.12 8.85 5.75
CA LEU A 304 1.07 8.81 6.61
C LEU A 304 0.90 9.76 7.80
N HIS A 305 0.39 10.97 7.56
CA HIS A 305 0.18 11.98 8.60
C HIS A 305 -0.86 11.53 9.64
N SER A 306 -1.94 10.85 9.22
CA SER A 306 -2.98 10.34 10.13
C SER A 306 -2.46 9.29 11.12
N ILE A 307 -1.40 8.57 10.76
CA ILE A 307 -0.70 7.62 11.65
C ILE A 307 0.58 8.20 12.26
N ASN A 308 0.70 9.53 12.29
CA ASN A 308 1.80 10.30 12.86
C ASN A 308 3.17 10.00 12.22
N ILE A 309 3.23 9.88 10.89
CA ILE A 309 4.46 9.64 10.15
C ILE A 309 4.72 10.81 9.19
N VAL A 310 5.92 11.38 9.23
CA VAL A 310 6.41 12.34 8.22
C VAL A 310 7.23 11.58 7.19
N TYR A 311 6.96 11.77 5.90
CA TYR A 311 7.59 11.00 4.82
C TYR A 311 9.02 11.47 4.52
N ARG A 312 9.25 12.78 4.44
CA ARG A 312 10.53 13.49 4.26
C ARG A 312 11.28 13.26 2.95
N ASP A 313 10.78 12.44 2.03
CA ASP A 313 11.42 12.19 0.74
C ASP A 313 10.43 12.10 -0.42
N MET A 314 9.38 12.94 -0.40
CA MET A 314 8.50 13.11 -1.54
C MET A 314 9.26 13.74 -2.71
N LYS A 315 9.30 13.04 -3.85
CA LYS A 315 9.88 13.47 -5.12
C LYS A 315 9.41 12.53 -6.24
N PRO A 316 9.44 12.94 -7.52
CA PRO A 316 8.96 12.08 -8.61
C PRO A 316 9.67 10.71 -8.73
N GLU A 317 10.93 10.58 -8.31
CA GLU A 317 11.62 9.28 -8.28
C GLU A 317 10.98 8.25 -7.34
N ASN A 318 10.32 8.71 -6.28
CA ASN A 318 9.76 7.83 -5.26
C ASN A 318 8.25 7.60 -5.46
N VAL A 319 7.68 8.12 -6.55
CA VAL A 319 6.29 7.86 -6.94
C VAL A 319 6.28 6.88 -8.10
N LEU A 320 5.74 5.70 -7.87
CA LEU A 320 5.77 4.60 -8.84
C LEU A 320 4.37 4.33 -9.40
N LEU A 321 4.28 3.93 -10.66
CA LEU A 321 3.02 3.59 -11.32
C LEU A 321 2.79 2.07 -11.38
N ASP A 322 1.55 1.64 -11.18
CA ASP A 322 1.13 0.26 -11.42
C ASP A 322 0.73 0.03 -12.89
N ASP A 323 0.33 -1.19 -13.24
CA ASP A 323 -0.09 -1.54 -14.61
C ASP A 323 -1.36 -0.82 -15.05
N ASN A 324 -2.19 -0.37 -14.12
CA ASN A 324 -3.44 0.33 -14.41
C ASN A 324 -3.22 1.83 -14.59
N GLY A 325 -2.07 2.36 -14.15
CA GLY A 325 -1.73 3.78 -14.22
C GLY A 325 -2.01 4.55 -12.93
N ASN A 326 -2.31 3.87 -11.82
CA ASN A 326 -2.36 4.50 -10.50
C ASN A 326 -0.95 4.66 -9.93
N CYS A 327 -0.72 5.70 -9.14
CA CYS A 327 0.56 5.93 -8.50
C CYS A 327 0.55 5.62 -6.99
N ARG A 328 1.71 5.21 -6.48
CA ARG A 328 1.95 4.98 -5.05
C ARG A 328 3.26 5.59 -4.61
N LEU A 329 3.29 6.09 -3.37
CA LEU A 329 4.52 6.47 -2.69
C LEU A 329 5.34 5.23 -2.33
N SER A 330 6.66 5.35 -2.46
CA SER A 330 7.64 4.28 -2.19
C SER A 330 8.84 4.80 -1.40
N ASP A 331 9.77 3.91 -1.04
CA ASP A 331 11.00 4.23 -0.28
C ASP A 331 10.77 5.04 1.01
N LEU A 332 10.22 4.39 2.03
CA LEU A 332 9.99 4.99 3.36
C LEU A 332 11.25 5.02 4.24
N GLY A 333 12.43 4.83 3.65
CA GLY A 333 13.70 4.78 4.38
C GLY A 333 14.04 6.06 5.16
N LEU A 334 13.54 7.21 4.70
CA LEU A 334 13.69 8.49 5.40
C LEU A 334 12.47 8.88 6.21
N ALA A 335 11.39 8.10 6.22
CA ALA A 335 10.22 8.42 7.00
C ALA A 335 10.52 8.35 8.51
N VAL A 336 9.76 9.09 9.32
CA VAL A 336 9.92 9.10 10.77
C VAL A 336 8.59 9.27 11.48
N GLN A 337 8.42 8.57 12.59
CA GLN A 337 7.26 8.74 13.45
C GLN A 337 7.40 10.00 14.31
N VAL A 338 6.40 10.88 14.24
CA VAL A 338 6.23 12.02 15.16
C VAL A 338 5.88 11.48 16.53
N LYS A 339 6.59 11.94 17.56
CA LYS A 339 6.36 11.53 18.95
C LYS A 339 6.15 12.77 19.80
N GLU A 340 5.15 12.70 20.66
CA GLU A 340 4.83 13.78 21.60
C GLU A 340 6.06 14.18 22.43
N GLY A 341 6.31 15.48 22.55
CA GLY A 341 7.44 16.04 23.29
C GLY A 341 8.83 15.77 22.70
N LYS A 342 8.95 15.18 21.49
CA LYS A 342 10.24 14.90 20.85
C LYS A 342 10.35 15.59 19.49
N PRO A 343 11.07 16.73 19.40
CA PRO A 343 11.22 17.44 18.14
C PRO A 343 12.06 16.63 17.15
N ILE A 344 11.72 16.75 15.86
CA ILE A 344 12.51 16.19 14.76
C ILE A 344 13.40 17.32 14.23
N THR A 345 14.72 17.12 14.30
CA THR A 345 15.73 18.11 13.86
C THR A 345 16.74 17.54 12.86
N GLN A 346 16.62 16.24 12.54
CA GLN A 346 17.56 15.57 11.64
C GLN A 346 17.43 16.13 10.22
N ARG A 347 18.53 16.53 9.61
CA ARG A 347 18.55 16.91 8.19
C ARG A 347 18.40 15.66 7.31
N ALA A 348 17.21 15.47 6.74
CA ALA A 348 16.88 14.36 5.86
C ALA A 348 16.06 14.85 4.66
N GLY A 349 16.23 14.19 3.52
CA GLY A 349 15.53 14.50 2.27
C GLY A 349 16.48 14.78 1.11
N THR A 350 15.90 14.97 -0.07
CA THR A 350 16.66 15.18 -1.32
C THR A 350 16.86 16.69 -1.59
N ASN A 351 18.07 17.09 -2.01
CA ASN A 351 18.35 18.49 -2.37
C ASN A 351 17.43 18.94 -3.51
N GLY A 352 16.83 20.13 -3.37
CA GLY A 352 15.82 20.64 -4.29
C GLY A 352 14.37 20.40 -3.84
N TYR A 353 14.16 19.46 -2.91
CA TYR A 353 12.84 19.15 -2.32
C TYR A 353 12.79 19.39 -0.80
N MET A 354 13.95 19.51 -0.13
CA MET A 354 14.00 19.82 1.30
C MET A 354 13.40 21.21 1.58
N ALA A 355 12.47 21.26 2.53
CA ALA A 355 11.83 22.48 2.99
C ALA A 355 12.80 23.45 3.68
N PRO A 356 12.49 24.77 3.73
CA PRO A 356 13.33 25.78 4.36
C PRO A 356 13.74 25.46 5.80
N GLU A 357 12.81 24.97 6.62
CA GLU A 357 13.06 24.62 8.02
C GLU A 357 14.06 23.44 8.17
N ILE A 358 14.04 22.47 7.26
CA ILE A 358 15.06 21.39 7.21
C ILE A 358 16.42 21.97 6.84
N LEU A 359 16.45 22.90 5.88
CA LEU A 359 17.68 23.55 5.41
C LEU A 359 18.27 24.51 6.44
N LYS A 360 17.46 25.06 7.34
CA LYS A 360 17.88 25.91 8.47
C LYS A 360 18.22 25.09 9.72
N GLU A 361 18.03 23.77 9.68
CA GLU A 361 18.24 22.87 10.82
C GLU A 361 17.33 23.21 12.02
N GLU A 362 16.14 23.71 11.71
CA GLU A 362 15.06 23.98 12.67
C GLU A 362 14.27 22.70 12.97
N ASP A 363 13.42 22.75 14.00
CA ASP A 363 12.48 21.68 14.28
C ASP A 363 11.35 21.65 13.24
N TYR A 364 10.88 20.46 12.91
CA TYR A 364 9.84 20.30 11.89
C TYR A 364 8.94 19.09 12.12
N SER A 365 7.85 19.05 11.36
CA SER A 365 6.84 17.98 11.36
C SER A 365 6.24 17.87 9.94
N TYR A 366 4.94 17.59 9.82
CA TYR A 366 4.16 17.41 8.59
C TYR A 366 4.35 18.45 7.46
N PRO A 367 4.53 19.76 7.70
CA PRO A 367 4.63 20.76 6.63
C PRO A 367 5.71 20.48 5.58
N VAL A 368 6.78 19.76 5.94
CA VAL A 368 7.90 19.49 5.02
C VAL A 368 7.49 18.63 3.82
N ASP A 369 6.51 17.75 4.00
CA ASP A 369 6.00 16.89 2.93
C ASP A 369 5.19 17.71 1.92
N TRP A 370 4.45 18.72 2.38
CA TRP A 370 3.71 19.63 1.52
C TRP A 370 4.62 20.54 0.69
N PHE A 371 5.77 20.94 1.25
CA PHE A 371 6.76 21.68 0.47
C PHE A 371 7.31 20.82 -0.68
N ALA A 372 7.68 19.58 -0.38
CA ALA A 372 8.17 18.62 -1.35
C ALA A 372 7.10 18.26 -2.40
N MET A 373 5.81 18.24 -2.02
CA MET A 373 4.68 18.14 -2.94
C MET A 373 4.61 19.33 -3.90
N GLY A 374 4.73 20.57 -3.39
CA GLY A 374 4.82 21.77 -4.23
C GLY A 374 5.97 21.73 -5.24
N CYS A 375 7.15 21.27 -4.80
CA CYS A 375 8.30 21.05 -5.69
C CYS A 375 7.98 20.03 -6.79
N SER A 376 7.28 18.95 -6.44
CA SER A 376 6.94 17.85 -7.36
C SER A 376 5.86 18.24 -8.36
N ILE A 377 4.81 18.98 -7.95
CA ILE A 377 3.81 19.53 -8.89
C ILE A 377 4.50 20.48 -9.87
N TYR A 378 5.35 21.37 -9.38
CA TYR A 378 6.12 22.28 -10.23
C TYR A 378 6.95 21.51 -11.26
N GLU A 379 7.65 20.46 -10.83
CA GLU A 379 8.48 19.65 -11.71
C GLU A 379 7.68 18.86 -12.74
N MET A 380 6.51 18.33 -12.36
CA MET A 380 5.60 17.68 -13.30
C MET A 380 5.12 18.66 -14.38
N VAL A 381 4.91 19.95 -14.06
CA VAL A 381 4.50 20.95 -15.05
C VAL A 381 5.67 21.43 -15.92
N ALA A 382 6.80 21.78 -15.30
CA ALA A 382 7.89 22.52 -15.95
C ALA A 382 9.04 21.64 -16.45
N GLY A 383 9.10 20.38 -16.03
CA GLY A 383 10.24 19.51 -16.33
C GLY A 383 11.54 19.96 -15.68
N ARG A 384 11.44 20.63 -14.53
CA ARG A 384 12.54 21.09 -13.68
C ARG A 384 12.03 21.44 -12.29
N THR A 385 12.89 21.46 -11.29
CA THR A 385 12.50 21.91 -9.94
C THR A 385 12.33 23.44 -9.88
N PRO A 386 11.67 23.99 -8.83
CA PRO A 386 11.44 25.44 -8.71
C PRO A 386 12.71 26.30 -8.70
N PHE A 387 13.77 25.81 -8.04
CA PHE A 387 14.99 26.59 -7.74
C PHE A 387 16.25 26.11 -8.48
N LYS A 388 16.11 25.10 -9.35
CA LYS A 388 17.21 24.56 -10.14
C LYS A 388 16.72 24.09 -11.50
N ASP A 389 17.37 24.58 -12.54
CA ASP A 389 17.07 24.23 -13.93
C ASP A 389 17.51 22.80 -14.27
N PHE A 390 16.88 22.24 -15.31
CA PHE A 390 17.22 20.91 -15.79
C PHE A 390 18.67 20.87 -16.29
N LYS A 391 19.45 19.91 -15.76
CA LYS A 391 20.89 19.75 -16.02
C LYS A 391 21.76 20.96 -15.63
N GLU A 392 21.24 21.92 -14.86
CA GLU A 392 22.02 23.04 -14.34
C GLU A 392 23.12 22.53 -13.38
N LYS A 393 24.36 22.94 -13.64
CA LYS A 393 25.52 22.63 -12.81
C LYS A 393 25.74 23.74 -11.78
N VAL A 394 25.06 23.63 -10.66
CA VAL A 394 25.22 24.51 -9.49
C VAL A 394 25.59 23.70 -8.24
N ASN A 395 26.33 24.33 -7.34
CA ASN A 395 26.67 23.71 -6.06
C ASN A 395 25.43 23.62 -5.15
N LYS A 396 25.51 22.78 -4.11
CA LYS A 396 24.38 22.55 -3.20
C LYS A 396 24.01 23.79 -2.38
N ASP A 397 25.00 24.64 -2.08
CA ASP A 397 24.80 25.85 -1.28
C ASP A 397 24.03 26.93 -2.03
N GLU A 398 24.23 27.05 -3.35
CA GLU A 398 23.44 27.97 -4.18
C GLU A 398 21.98 27.50 -4.28
N VAL A 399 21.74 26.18 -4.49
CA VAL A 399 20.37 25.65 -4.48
C VAL A 399 19.69 25.88 -3.12
N ARG A 400 20.45 25.70 -2.02
CA ARG A 400 19.98 26.01 -0.66
C ARG A 400 19.63 27.50 -0.53
N ARG A 401 20.51 28.41 -0.95
CA ARG A 401 20.28 29.85 -0.92
C ARG A 401 19.01 30.22 -1.69
N ARG A 402 18.87 29.77 -2.94
CA ARG A 402 17.67 30.00 -3.78
C ARG A 402 16.40 29.47 -3.11
N THR A 403 16.48 28.29 -2.50
CA THR A 403 15.32 27.68 -1.81
C THR A 403 14.91 28.49 -0.57
N LEU A 404 15.86 29.16 0.10
CA LEU A 404 15.59 29.98 1.27
C LEU A 404 15.15 31.41 0.93
N GLU A 405 15.72 32.01 -0.11
CA GLU A 405 15.65 33.45 -0.37
C GLU A 405 14.87 33.82 -1.63
N ASP A 406 14.92 33.00 -2.69
CA ASP A 406 14.34 33.37 -3.98
C ASP A 406 12.84 33.05 -4.01
N GLU A 407 12.08 33.93 -4.67
CA GLU A 407 10.68 33.71 -5.01
C GLU A 407 10.52 32.71 -6.16
N VAL A 408 9.47 31.89 -6.10
CA VAL A 408 9.18 30.90 -7.14
C VAL A 408 8.69 31.59 -8.41
N LYS A 409 9.29 31.27 -9.55
CA LYS A 409 8.90 31.80 -10.86
C LYS A 409 8.11 30.77 -11.66
N PHE A 410 7.00 31.17 -12.28
CA PHE A 410 6.12 30.30 -13.07
C PHE A 410 6.20 30.65 -14.55
N GLU A 411 7.33 30.35 -15.18
CA GLU A 411 7.64 30.78 -16.55
C GLU A 411 7.15 29.79 -17.63
N HIS A 412 6.91 28.52 -17.26
CA HIS A 412 6.45 27.51 -18.20
C HIS A 412 4.98 27.76 -18.62
N ALA A 413 4.70 27.70 -19.93
CA ALA A 413 3.38 28.04 -20.47
C ALA A 413 2.25 27.12 -19.96
N SER A 414 2.57 25.87 -19.58
CA SER A 414 1.59 24.89 -19.08
C SER A 414 1.09 25.16 -17.65
N PHE A 415 1.61 26.17 -16.94
CA PHE A 415 1.07 26.55 -15.64
C PHE A 415 -0.30 27.24 -15.77
N THR A 416 -1.36 26.56 -15.35
CA THR A 416 -2.68 27.17 -15.13
C THR A 416 -2.68 28.04 -13.87
N GLU A 417 -3.66 28.92 -13.71
CA GLU A 417 -3.76 29.75 -12.50
C GLU A 417 -3.97 28.89 -11.24
N GLU A 418 -4.78 27.84 -11.31
CA GLU A 418 -4.95 26.91 -10.18
C GLU A 418 -3.66 26.16 -9.83
N ALA A 419 -2.83 25.80 -10.82
CA ALA A 419 -1.55 25.14 -10.60
C ALA A 419 -0.52 26.10 -9.97
N LYS A 420 -0.50 27.37 -10.41
CA LYS A 420 0.34 28.40 -9.79
C LYS A 420 -0.07 28.63 -8.35
N ASP A 421 -1.37 28.73 -8.08
CA ASP A 421 -1.90 29.02 -6.75
C ASP A 421 -1.55 27.91 -5.74
N ILE A 422 -1.84 26.64 -6.08
CA ILE A 422 -1.51 25.53 -5.18
C ILE A 422 0.00 25.40 -4.95
N CYS A 423 0.82 25.63 -5.98
CA CYS A 423 2.28 25.64 -5.84
C CYS A 423 2.75 26.75 -4.90
N ARG A 424 2.20 27.97 -4.99
CA ARG A 424 2.56 29.07 -4.07
C ARG A 424 2.21 28.71 -2.62
N LEU A 425 1.03 28.13 -2.40
CA LEU A 425 0.57 27.72 -1.07
C LEU A 425 1.42 26.60 -0.47
N PHE A 426 1.83 25.61 -1.27
CA PHE A 426 2.74 24.54 -0.82
C PHE A 426 4.20 24.99 -0.68
N LEU A 427 4.67 25.92 -1.51
CA LEU A 427 6.05 26.43 -1.49
C LEU A 427 6.23 27.63 -0.55
N ALA A 428 5.24 27.94 0.29
CA ALA A 428 5.36 28.95 1.32
C ALA A 428 6.60 28.68 2.20
N LYS A 429 7.44 29.70 2.36
CA LYS A 429 8.74 29.57 3.04
C LYS A 429 8.60 29.34 4.54
N LYS A 430 7.58 29.95 5.15
CA LYS A 430 7.18 29.72 6.55
C LYS A 430 6.29 28.49 6.60
N LYS A 431 6.57 27.57 7.53
CA LYS A 431 5.84 26.31 7.67
C LYS A 431 4.38 26.53 8.14
N GLU A 432 4.11 27.64 8.83
CA GLU A 432 2.79 28.03 9.35
C GLU A 432 1.84 28.55 8.26
N ASP A 433 2.39 29.09 7.17
CA ASP A 433 1.63 29.62 6.03
C ASP A 433 1.34 28.54 4.97
N ARG A 434 1.89 27.32 5.15
CA ARG A 434 1.91 26.27 4.14
C ARG A 434 0.65 25.42 4.17
N LEU A 435 -0.07 25.37 3.04
CA LEU A 435 -1.28 24.56 2.89
C LEU A 435 -1.05 23.09 3.29
N GLY A 436 -2.01 22.52 4.01
CA GLY A 436 -1.97 21.15 4.53
C GLY A 436 -1.58 21.08 6.01
N SER A 437 -1.19 22.21 6.61
CA SER A 437 -0.76 22.25 8.03
C SER A 437 -0.97 23.63 8.69
N ARG A 438 -1.76 24.53 8.09
CA ARG A 438 -2.01 25.87 8.66
C ARG A 438 -2.91 25.83 9.90
N ASN A 439 -3.84 24.88 9.92
CA ASN A 439 -4.75 24.58 11.02
C ASN A 439 -5.24 23.12 10.91
N ALA A 440 -6.05 22.68 11.88
CA ALA A 440 -6.51 21.28 11.95
C ALA A 440 -7.40 20.85 10.77
N ASP A 441 -8.13 21.78 10.14
CA ASP A 441 -9.10 21.51 9.08
C ASP A 441 -8.56 21.85 7.67
N ASP A 442 -7.27 22.14 7.57
CA ASP A 442 -6.59 22.64 6.38
C ASP A 442 -6.30 21.53 5.35
N ASP A 443 -7.36 20.92 4.84
CA ASP A 443 -7.31 19.79 3.91
C ASP A 443 -6.96 20.26 2.48
N PRO A 444 -5.79 19.87 1.91
CA PRO A 444 -5.40 20.26 0.56
C PRO A 444 -6.34 19.77 -0.53
N ARG A 445 -7.11 18.70 -0.28
CA ARG A 445 -8.09 18.13 -1.23
C ARG A 445 -9.21 19.12 -1.58
N LYS A 446 -9.46 20.11 -0.72
CA LYS A 446 -10.48 21.15 -0.94
C LYS A 446 -10.04 22.25 -1.91
N HIS A 447 -8.77 22.27 -2.32
CA HIS A 447 -8.25 23.30 -3.22
C HIS A 447 -8.83 23.18 -4.64
N ASN A 448 -9.08 24.30 -5.32
CA ASN A 448 -9.70 24.34 -6.65
C ASN A 448 -8.88 23.62 -7.75
N PHE A 449 -7.58 23.39 -7.51
CA PHE A 449 -6.74 22.53 -8.35
C PHE A 449 -7.28 21.11 -8.48
N PHE A 450 -7.96 20.59 -7.44
CA PHE A 450 -8.55 19.25 -7.43
C PHE A 450 -10.05 19.25 -7.74
N LYS A 451 -10.63 20.35 -8.26
CA LYS A 451 -12.08 20.48 -8.49
C LYS A 451 -12.70 19.39 -9.38
N THR A 452 -11.89 18.71 -10.19
CA THR A 452 -12.33 17.62 -11.07
C THR A 452 -12.21 16.23 -10.45
N ILE A 453 -11.76 16.12 -9.19
CA ILE A 453 -11.50 14.85 -8.51
C ILE A 453 -12.55 14.62 -7.43
N ASN A 454 -13.27 13.50 -7.53
CA ASN A 454 -14.07 12.99 -6.41
C ASN A 454 -13.18 12.09 -5.55
N PHE A 455 -12.75 12.57 -4.38
CA PHE A 455 -11.79 11.85 -3.55
C PHE A 455 -12.29 10.52 -2.98
N HIS A 456 -13.58 10.39 -2.65
CA HIS A 456 -14.14 9.11 -2.20
C HIS A 456 -14.05 8.04 -3.29
N ARG A 457 -14.34 8.42 -4.54
CA ARG A 457 -14.19 7.53 -5.70
C ARG A 457 -12.72 7.27 -6.04
N LEU A 458 -11.84 8.25 -5.86
CA LEU A 458 -10.40 8.07 -6.03
C LEU A 458 -9.83 7.04 -5.05
N GLU A 459 -10.17 7.19 -3.76
CA GLU A 459 -9.78 6.28 -2.67
C GLU A 459 -10.31 4.85 -2.87
N ALA A 460 -11.44 4.71 -3.55
CA ALA A 460 -12.01 3.42 -3.96
C ALA A 460 -11.48 2.90 -5.32
N ASN A 461 -10.52 3.57 -5.96
CA ASN A 461 -10.00 3.25 -7.30
C ASN A 461 -11.08 3.21 -8.40
N LEU A 462 -12.11 4.07 -8.30
CA LEU A 462 -13.23 4.18 -9.25
C LEU A 462 -13.10 5.35 -10.23
N ILE A 463 -11.91 5.93 -10.36
CA ILE A 463 -11.58 6.98 -11.32
C ILE A 463 -10.56 6.44 -12.31
N ASP A 464 -10.93 6.39 -13.58
CA ASP A 464 -10.05 5.94 -14.66
C ASP A 464 -8.78 6.80 -14.75
N PRO A 465 -7.59 6.17 -14.76
CA PRO A 465 -6.34 6.88 -14.92
C PRO A 465 -6.24 7.59 -16.28
N PRO A 466 -5.75 8.84 -16.34
CA PRO A 466 -5.57 9.58 -17.59
C PRO A 466 -4.44 9.03 -18.46
N PHE A 467 -3.63 8.09 -17.95
CA PHE A 467 -2.55 7.43 -18.66
C PHE A 467 -2.37 6.02 -18.10
N VAL A 468 -2.34 5.03 -18.99
CA VAL A 468 -2.10 3.62 -18.67
C VAL A 468 -0.76 3.21 -19.29
N PRO A 469 0.22 2.70 -18.50
CA PRO A 469 1.48 2.20 -19.03
C PRO A 469 1.29 1.03 -20.01
N ASP A 470 2.12 0.96 -21.05
CA ASP A 470 2.09 -0.16 -22.00
C ASP A 470 2.63 -1.44 -21.34
N PRO A 471 1.85 -2.54 -21.27
CA PRO A 471 2.28 -3.78 -20.62
C PRO A 471 3.45 -4.49 -21.33
N SER A 472 3.75 -4.14 -22.58
CA SER A 472 4.88 -4.67 -23.34
C SER A 472 6.18 -3.89 -23.11
N VAL A 473 6.11 -2.73 -22.46
CA VAL A 473 7.25 -1.86 -22.18
C VAL A 473 7.75 -2.09 -20.75
N VAL A 474 9.06 -2.00 -20.59
CA VAL A 474 9.73 -2.02 -19.30
C VAL A 474 10.18 -0.60 -18.96
N TYR A 475 9.45 0.06 -18.07
CA TYR A 475 9.69 1.45 -17.65
C TYR A 475 10.80 1.54 -16.59
N ALA A 476 11.99 1.07 -16.93
CA ALA A 476 13.15 1.10 -16.06
C ALA A 476 14.43 1.26 -16.90
N LYS A 477 15.52 1.66 -16.25
CA LYS A 477 16.83 1.73 -16.89
C LYS A 477 17.28 0.35 -17.40
N ASP A 478 18.15 0.36 -18.39
CA ASP A 478 18.82 -0.84 -18.87
C ASP A 478 19.75 -1.40 -17.78
N ILE A 479 19.85 -2.73 -17.70
CA ILE A 479 20.65 -3.40 -16.66
C ILE A 479 22.12 -2.94 -16.69
N GLY A 480 22.67 -2.69 -17.88
CA GLY A 480 24.03 -2.19 -18.04
C GLY A 480 24.28 -0.79 -17.45
N ASP A 481 23.24 0.04 -17.34
CA ASP A 481 23.32 1.38 -16.74
C ASP A 481 23.18 1.36 -15.21
N ILE A 482 22.85 0.19 -14.64
CA ILE A 482 22.64 0.01 -13.21
C ILE A 482 24.01 -0.32 -12.57
N ALA A 483 24.70 0.73 -12.12
CA ALA A 483 26.07 0.65 -11.58
C ALA A 483 26.29 -0.46 -10.55
N ASP A 484 27.38 -1.22 -10.68
CA ASP A 484 27.72 -2.29 -9.75
C ASP A 484 28.21 -1.82 -8.39
N PHE A 485 27.87 -2.61 -7.38
CA PHE A 485 28.35 -2.41 -6.03
C PHE A 485 29.73 -3.01 -5.85
N SER A 486 30.65 -2.24 -5.26
CA SER A 486 31.89 -2.80 -4.75
C SER A 486 31.62 -3.80 -3.61
N GLU A 487 32.33 -4.93 -3.64
CA GLU A 487 32.19 -5.97 -2.62
C GLU A 487 32.65 -5.46 -1.25
N VAL A 488 31.86 -5.73 -0.20
CA VAL A 488 32.22 -5.39 1.18
C VAL A 488 32.87 -6.60 1.85
N ARG A 489 34.17 -6.51 2.12
CA ARG A 489 34.97 -7.57 2.78
C ARG A 489 35.30 -7.18 4.23
N GLY A 490 35.68 -8.18 5.04
CA GLY A 490 36.16 -7.96 6.42
C GLY A 490 35.09 -7.60 7.46
N ILE A 491 33.81 -7.80 7.14
CA ILE A 491 32.71 -7.61 8.10
C ILE A 491 32.28 -8.98 8.64
N GLU A 492 32.37 -9.13 9.96
CA GLU A 492 31.84 -10.27 10.71
C GLU A 492 30.59 -9.86 11.49
N PHE A 493 29.68 -10.82 11.68
CA PHE A 493 28.42 -10.60 12.40
C PHE A 493 28.50 -11.12 13.82
N ASP A 494 28.12 -10.28 14.78
CA ASP A 494 28.02 -10.62 16.20
C ASP A 494 26.56 -10.98 16.57
N ASP A 495 26.31 -11.22 17.87
CA ASP A 495 24.99 -11.63 18.34
C ASP A 495 23.95 -10.49 18.31
N LYS A 496 24.38 -9.22 18.35
CA LYS A 496 23.48 -8.07 18.17
C LYS A 496 22.96 -8.04 16.74
N ASP A 497 23.83 -8.30 15.76
CA ASP A 497 23.44 -8.39 14.35
C ASP A 497 22.42 -9.52 14.14
N LYS A 498 22.69 -10.72 14.68
CA LYS A 498 21.76 -11.86 14.57
C LYS A 498 20.41 -11.55 15.21
N LYS A 499 20.38 -10.86 16.35
CA LYS A 499 19.13 -10.44 17.00
C LYS A 499 18.37 -9.42 16.15
N PHE A 500 19.09 -8.48 15.53
CA PHE A 500 18.51 -7.54 14.58
C PHE A 500 17.91 -8.25 13.37
N PHE A 501 18.63 -9.20 12.75
CA PHE A 501 18.11 -9.93 11.58
C PHE A 501 16.84 -10.73 11.90
N LYS A 502 16.81 -11.41 13.06
CA LYS A 502 15.61 -12.11 13.54
C LYS A 502 14.43 -11.18 13.79
N ARG A 503 14.67 -9.98 14.32
CA ARG A 503 13.61 -8.98 14.53
C ARG A 503 13.08 -8.42 13.20
N PHE A 504 13.95 -8.31 12.19
CA PHE A 504 13.58 -7.84 10.87
C PHE A 504 12.71 -8.85 10.11
N ALA A 505 13.06 -10.13 10.18
CA ALA A 505 12.41 -11.21 9.43
C ALA A 505 11.10 -11.70 10.09
N THR A 506 10.01 -10.92 9.97
CA THR A 506 8.70 -11.28 10.53
C THR A 506 7.87 -12.24 9.67
N GLY A 507 8.32 -12.59 8.46
CA GLY A 507 7.59 -13.47 7.56
C GLY A 507 6.53 -12.73 6.77
N ALA A 508 5.36 -13.35 6.61
CA ALA A 508 4.22 -12.76 5.91
C ALA A 508 3.58 -11.61 6.71
N VAL A 509 3.20 -10.54 6.02
CA VAL A 509 2.40 -9.45 6.57
C VAL A 509 0.92 -9.78 6.34
N PRO A 510 0.06 -9.79 7.38
CA PRO A 510 -1.25 -10.42 7.31
C PRO A 510 -2.16 -9.94 6.17
N ILE A 511 -2.39 -8.64 6.05
CA ILE A 511 -3.38 -8.11 5.08
C ILE A 511 -2.94 -8.40 3.64
N PRO A 512 -1.74 -7.98 3.17
CA PRO A 512 -1.36 -8.20 1.78
C PRO A 512 -1.16 -9.68 1.43
N TRP A 513 -0.76 -10.51 2.41
CA TRP A 513 -0.68 -11.95 2.22
C TRP A 513 -2.08 -12.56 2.01
N GLN A 514 -3.06 -12.17 2.80
CA GLN A 514 -4.44 -12.65 2.65
C GLN A 514 -5.06 -12.21 1.32
N GLU A 515 -4.80 -10.97 0.88
CA GLU A 515 -5.19 -10.49 -0.45
C GLU A 515 -4.57 -11.38 -1.54
N GLU A 516 -3.27 -11.67 -1.46
CA GLU A 516 -2.59 -12.56 -2.39
C GLU A 516 -3.24 -13.94 -2.47
N ILE A 517 -3.51 -14.57 -1.33
CA ILE A 517 -4.09 -15.91 -1.28
C ILE A 517 -5.49 -15.94 -1.92
N ILE A 518 -6.29 -14.89 -1.72
CA ILE A 518 -7.63 -14.75 -2.32
C ILE A 518 -7.52 -14.48 -3.83
N GLU A 519 -6.77 -13.46 -4.24
CA GLU A 519 -6.65 -13.03 -5.65
C GLU A 519 -6.11 -14.14 -6.56
N THR A 520 -5.28 -15.03 -6.02
CA THR A 520 -4.63 -16.10 -6.79
C THR A 520 -5.42 -17.41 -6.77
N GLY A 521 -6.63 -17.41 -6.19
CA GLY A 521 -7.53 -18.54 -6.08
C GLY A 521 -7.07 -19.64 -5.11
N LEU A 522 -5.93 -19.47 -4.43
CA LEU A 522 -5.43 -20.48 -3.49
C LEU A 522 -6.37 -20.65 -2.29
N PHE A 523 -7.04 -19.56 -1.88
CA PHE A 523 -8.08 -19.62 -0.84
C PHE A 523 -9.19 -20.61 -1.20
N ASP A 524 -9.78 -20.46 -2.38
CA ASP A 524 -10.90 -21.29 -2.82
C ASP A 524 -10.44 -22.74 -3.05
N GLU A 525 -9.26 -22.94 -3.65
CA GLU A 525 -8.69 -24.28 -3.84
C GLU A 525 -8.50 -25.03 -2.52
N LEU A 526 -7.91 -24.40 -1.50
CA LEU A 526 -7.64 -25.10 -0.22
C LEU A 526 -8.88 -25.25 0.66
N ASN A 527 -9.96 -24.50 0.40
CA ASN A 527 -11.23 -24.65 1.09
C ASN A 527 -12.23 -25.56 0.36
N ASP A 528 -11.93 -26.02 -0.88
CA ASP A 528 -12.81 -26.93 -1.62
C ASP A 528 -12.95 -28.29 -0.88
N PRO A 529 -14.17 -28.67 -0.43
CA PRO A 529 -14.39 -29.93 0.27
C PRO A 529 -14.15 -31.17 -0.61
N ASN A 530 -14.12 -31.02 -1.93
CA ASN A 530 -13.89 -32.12 -2.88
C ASN A 530 -12.41 -32.29 -3.24
N ARG A 531 -11.52 -31.45 -2.68
CA ARG A 531 -10.10 -31.50 -2.99
C ARG A 531 -9.46 -32.79 -2.47
N VAL A 532 -8.91 -33.58 -3.39
CA VAL A 532 -8.12 -34.77 -3.05
C VAL A 532 -6.71 -34.33 -2.68
N GLU A 533 -6.38 -34.39 -1.39
CA GLU A 533 -5.01 -34.22 -0.93
C GLU A 533 -4.16 -35.37 -1.48
N SER A 534 -3.10 -35.05 -2.24
CA SER A 534 -2.12 -36.06 -2.58
C SER A 534 -1.33 -36.37 -1.31
N GLY A 535 -1.67 -37.49 -0.66
CA GLY A 535 -0.84 -38.06 0.40
C GLY A 535 0.60 -38.11 -0.08
N GLY A 536 1.51 -37.46 0.64
CA GLY A 536 2.92 -37.40 0.27
C GLY A 536 3.42 -38.80 -0.07
N TYR A 537 4.16 -38.91 -1.19
CA TYR A 537 4.86 -40.14 -1.54
C TYR A 537 5.81 -40.51 -0.39
N ALA A 538 5.31 -41.34 0.52
CA ALA A 538 6.06 -42.00 1.56
C ALA A 538 6.88 -43.11 0.89
N ASN A 539 8.14 -42.81 0.55
CA ASN A 539 9.13 -43.86 0.52
C ASN A 539 9.30 -44.34 1.96
N GLY A 540 8.93 -45.61 2.19
CA GLY A 540 8.78 -46.30 3.47
C GLY A 540 9.59 -45.76 4.66
N GLY A 541 8.86 -45.36 5.70
CA GLY A 541 9.40 -45.01 7.02
C GLY A 541 8.43 -44.06 7.73
N GLU A 542 7.68 -44.59 8.70
CA GLU A 542 6.83 -43.90 9.70
C GLU A 542 6.21 -42.55 9.30
N ALA A 543 4.88 -42.55 9.12
CA ALA A 543 4.07 -41.36 8.91
C ALA A 543 4.22 -40.34 10.06
N LYS A 544 5.14 -39.39 9.92
CA LYS A 544 5.15 -38.18 10.73
C LYS A 544 4.03 -37.27 10.24
N SER A 545 3.05 -37.06 11.12
CA SER A 545 2.09 -35.95 11.09
C SER A 545 2.82 -34.61 10.97
N GLY A 546 3.15 -34.18 9.75
CA GLY A 546 3.76 -32.89 9.46
C GLY A 546 2.77 -32.02 8.70
N VAL A 547 2.51 -30.81 9.21
CA VAL A 547 1.99 -29.70 8.40
C VAL A 547 2.87 -29.61 7.16
N CYS A 548 2.29 -29.60 5.96
CA CYS A 548 3.08 -29.40 4.76
C CYS A 548 3.58 -27.95 4.79
N LEU A 549 4.83 -27.78 5.21
CA LEU A 549 5.52 -26.50 5.13
C LEU A 549 5.47 -26.03 3.68
N LEU A 550 5.15 -24.76 3.47
CA LEU A 550 5.41 -24.06 2.22
C LEU A 550 6.94 -24.11 1.99
N LEU A 551 7.48 -25.16 1.37
CA LEU A 551 8.91 -25.33 1.09
C LEU A 551 9.16 -25.82 -0.32
#